data_AF-A0A2E1YEE2-F1
#
_entry.id   AF-A0A2E1YEE2-F1
#
_cell.length_a   1.000
_cell.length_b   1.000
_cell.length_c   1.000
_cell.angle_alpha   90.00
_cell.angle_beta   90.00
_cell.angle_gamma   90.00
#
_symmetry.space_group_name_H-M   'P 1'
#
loop_
_entity.id
_entity.type
_entity.pdbx_description
1 polymer ?
#
loop_
_entity_poly.entity_id
_entity_poly.type
_entity_poly.pdbx_seq_one_letter_code
_entity_poly.pdbx_strand_id
1 'polypeptide(L)'
;MSAKNRLVNAGLLLLVAMLFFVFVSDDGEAATHTVDKFGGSDYSNITQAVENASAGDTIRVAAREYHDAVEVSKKLTIVGGNYGVDLGDLYDCNDGDLVARYHLDEENPSEVEDGVWCNDIPGDVEGASTGAGVWGNGLNFDGVNDYVEIADDDALDFTSAMSVGAWFKSDGITSDQVILSKWYDSGSNDKSYKFYLINNGANDKLRIRIQVGSSHIQCSTDSTISPDVWNHAIATYDGSDIKLYLNGDLDNTCSGSGTIRTSSGPLIIGNLDGVSGSEFDGVLDDVTLWSDAITSSEVEKIYWGGSYVRPVVNASLGDYGFKLSAAQTQLKYFEVQYSGTSVGETGDVGVSITADEVKVHDLHFRYNKHALRVYNSDDVEIHYVSMHCDGSDREMGLVASGSKRLLVAYGDYSCADEVGISIKYGGSSIFRNIYFYGSKIGIKVDQSTNNYFNDSNFQGNDDVGILFFGADNNTVYNTDFNNEKYAISFTREAENNTLKDLDFSNTDSYDIHHGYDSDAHRNGWNNVLIDTSFDDLYIDSNSKLIEKEEVEIS
;
A
#
# COMPACT_ATOMS: atom_id res chain seq x y z
N MET A 1 -65.85 12.46 29.67
CA MET A 1 -64.44 12.88 29.53
C MET A 1 -63.48 11.67 29.52
N SER A 2 -63.83 10.54 28.86
CA SER A 2 -63.08 9.27 29.01
C SER A 2 -62.70 8.57 27.68
N ALA A 3 -63.40 8.85 26.57
CA ALA A 3 -63.07 8.23 25.28
C ALA A 3 -62.05 9.02 24.44
N LYS A 4 -62.07 10.37 24.47
CA LYS A 4 -61.17 11.21 23.67
C LYS A 4 -59.69 11.12 24.10
N ASN A 5 -59.41 10.92 25.38
CA ASN A 5 -58.02 10.81 25.88
C ASN A 5 -57.37 9.45 25.54
N ARG A 6 -58.17 8.40 25.27
CA ARG A 6 -57.65 7.07 24.90
C ARG A 6 -57.18 7.00 23.45
N LEU A 7 -57.84 7.72 22.55
CA LEU A 7 -57.45 7.82 21.13
C LEU A 7 -56.20 8.67 20.93
N VAL A 8 -56.04 9.76 21.70
CA VAL A 8 -54.83 10.60 21.65
C VAL A 8 -53.60 9.84 22.19
N ASN A 9 -53.76 9.07 23.27
CA ASN A 9 -52.66 8.24 23.80
C ASN A 9 -52.32 7.05 22.88
N ALA A 10 -53.31 6.43 22.22
CA ALA A 10 -53.04 5.37 21.25
C ALA A 10 -52.34 5.91 19.99
N GLY A 11 -52.70 7.10 19.52
CA GLY A 11 -52.02 7.78 18.41
C GLY A 11 -50.59 8.21 18.77
N LEU A 12 -50.36 8.67 20.01
CA LEU A 12 -49.02 9.03 20.47
C LEU A 12 -48.13 7.79 20.69
N LEU A 13 -48.68 6.67 21.15
CA LEU A 13 -47.96 5.39 21.23
C LEU A 13 -47.65 4.80 19.86
N LEU A 14 -48.52 4.98 18.86
CA LEU A 14 -48.24 4.55 17.49
C LEU A 14 -47.19 5.45 16.82
N LEU A 15 -47.18 6.76 17.12
CA LEU A 15 -46.16 7.69 16.63
C LEU A 15 -44.80 7.44 17.29
N VAL A 16 -44.76 7.12 18.59
CA VAL A 16 -43.54 6.71 19.30
C VAL A 16 -43.05 5.34 18.84
N ALA A 17 -43.96 4.39 18.52
CA ALA A 17 -43.60 3.11 17.93
C ALA A 17 -43.08 3.26 16.48
N MET A 18 -43.57 4.24 15.71
CA MET A 18 -43.03 4.57 14.38
C MET A 18 -41.73 5.38 14.41
N LEU A 19 -41.45 6.13 15.50
CA LEU A 19 -40.16 6.79 15.75
C LEU A 19 -39.09 5.86 16.34
N PHE A 20 -39.47 4.66 16.80
CA PHE A 20 -38.56 3.61 17.29
C PHE A 20 -38.36 2.46 16.30
N PHE A 21 -38.77 2.61 15.04
CA PHE A 21 -38.06 1.92 13.95
C PHE A 21 -36.74 2.66 13.69
N VAL A 22 -35.88 2.69 14.72
CA VAL A 22 -34.45 2.58 14.44
C VAL A 22 -34.36 1.23 13.76
N PHE A 23 -33.96 1.21 12.50
CA PHE A 23 -33.39 0.01 11.93
C PHE A 23 -32.21 -0.32 12.84
N VAL A 24 -32.45 -1.15 13.87
CA VAL A 24 -31.44 -2.09 14.30
C VAL A 24 -31.33 -2.96 13.06
N SER A 25 -30.42 -2.56 12.16
CA SER A 25 -29.87 -3.52 11.20
C SER A 25 -29.48 -4.69 12.07
N ASP A 26 -30.02 -5.87 11.77
CA ASP A 26 -29.51 -7.11 12.31
C ASP A 26 -27.98 -6.96 12.36
N ASP A 27 -27.39 -7.14 13.54
CA ASP A 27 -25.98 -7.49 13.63
C ASP A 27 -25.87 -8.92 13.06
N GLY A 28 -26.17 -9.07 11.78
CA GLY A 28 -25.72 -10.21 10.99
C GLY A 28 -24.21 -10.24 11.10
N GLU A 29 -23.64 -11.45 11.08
CA GLU A 29 -22.19 -11.60 11.01
C GLU A 29 -21.68 -10.72 9.86
N ALA A 30 -20.78 -9.79 10.19
CA ALA A 30 -20.19 -8.87 9.22
C ALA A 30 -19.67 -9.67 8.03
N ALA A 31 -20.19 -9.37 6.84
CA ALA A 31 -19.77 -10.06 5.63
C ALA A 31 -18.42 -9.53 5.17
N THR A 32 -17.67 -10.37 4.46
CA THR A 32 -16.48 -9.94 3.70
C THR A 32 -16.83 -9.93 2.24
N HIS A 33 -16.72 -8.77 1.60
CA HIS A 33 -16.82 -8.60 0.16
C HIS A 33 -15.43 -8.47 -0.45
N THR A 34 -15.22 -9.08 -1.60
CA THR A 34 -13.94 -9.08 -2.31
C THR A 34 -13.99 -8.18 -3.54
N VAL A 35 -12.88 -7.50 -3.83
CA VAL A 35 -12.73 -6.62 -4.99
C VAL A 35 -11.48 -6.99 -5.78
N ASP A 36 -11.65 -7.32 -7.07
CA ASP A 36 -10.56 -7.49 -8.03
C ASP A 36 -11.03 -7.08 -9.43
N LYS A 37 -10.33 -6.12 -10.04
CA LYS A 37 -10.67 -5.60 -11.38
C LYS A 37 -10.55 -6.66 -12.49
N PHE A 38 -9.79 -7.73 -12.26
CA PHE A 38 -9.62 -8.82 -13.23
C PHE A 38 -10.75 -9.86 -13.20
N GLY A 39 -11.66 -9.77 -12.23
CA GLY A 39 -12.81 -10.68 -12.07
C GLY A 39 -12.57 -11.80 -11.05
N GLY A 40 -13.50 -12.75 -10.94
CA GLY A 40 -13.44 -13.85 -9.97
C GLY A 40 -13.79 -13.48 -8.52
N SER A 41 -13.95 -12.19 -8.23
CA SER A 41 -14.36 -11.62 -6.96
C SER A 41 -15.83 -11.17 -6.96
N ASP A 42 -16.34 -10.73 -5.81
CA ASP A 42 -17.72 -10.23 -5.68
C ASP A 42 -17.95 -8.95 -6.52
N TYR A 43 -16.93 -8.10 -6.64
CA TYR A 43 -16.99 -6.80 -7.33
C TYR A 43 -15.70 -6.48 -8.09
N SER A 44 -15.80 -5.71 -9.18
CA SER A 44 -14.63 -5.30 -9.97
C SER A 44 -14.09 -3.90 -9.63
N ASN A 45 -14.77 -3.14 -8.78
CA ASN A 45 -14.32 -1.83 -8.29
C ASN A 45 -14.79 -1.60 -6.85
N ILE A 46 -14.10 -0.69 -6.16
CA ILE A 46 -14.26 -0.47 -4.72
C ILE A 46 -15.60 0.24 -4.45
N THR A 47 -15.99 1.16 -5.32
CA THR A 47 -17.23 1.93 -5.19
C THR A 47 -18.46 1.01 -5.13
N GLN A 48 -18.55 0.04 -6.03
CA GLN A 48 -19.65 -0.94 -6.05
C GLN A 48 -19.70 -1.76 -4.75
N ALA A 49 -18.56 -2.20 -4.23
CA ALA A 49 -18.51 -2.95 -2.97
C ALA A 49 -19.03 -2.09 -1.80
N VAL A 50 -18.61 -0.83 -1.71
CA VAL A 50 -19.07 0.11 -0.66
C VAL A 50 -20.58 0.39 -0.75
N GLU A 51 -21.10 0.57 -1.96
CA GLU A 51 -22.53 0.80 -2.18
C GLU A 51 -23.40 -0.38 -1.75
N ASN A 52 -22.94 -1.61 -1.99
CA ASN A 52 -23.68 -2.83 -1.69
C ASN A 52 -23.44 -3.40 -0.28
N ALA A 53 -22.34 -3.01 0.38
CA ALA A 53 -22.02 -3.44 1.73
C ALA A 53 -23.03 -2.92 2.78
N SER A 54 -23.22 -3.71 3.83
CA SER A 54 -23.96 -3.34 5.04
C SER A 54 -23.01 -2.75 6.09
N ALA A 55 -23.56 -1.99 7.04
CA ALA A 55 -22.75 -1.46 8.14
C ALA A 55 -22.15 -2.61 8.96
N GLY A 56 -20.85 -2.57 9.22
CA GLY A 56 -20.07 -3.62 9.87
C GLY A 56 -19.26 -4.49 8.91
N ASP A 57 -19.61 -4.51 7.61
CA ASP A 57 -18.95 -5.36 6.62
C ASP A 57 -17.48 -4.96 6.39
N THR A 58 -16.71 -5.95 5.92
CA THR A 58 -15.33 -5.79 5.45
C THR A 58 -15.29 -5.81 3.93
N ILE A 59 -14.49 -4.93 3.33
CA ILE A 59 -14.18 -4.92 1.91
C ILE A 59 -12.70 -5.21 1.76
N ARG A 60 -12.36 -6.36 1.17
CA ARG A 60 -10.99 -6.78 0.89
C ARG A 60 -10.66 -6.53 -0.58
N VAL A 61 -9.63 -5.74 -0.83
CA VAL A 61 -9.30 -5.23 -2.18
C VAL A 61 -7.98 -5.81 -2.66
N ALA A 62 -7.96 -6.55 -3.78
CA ALA A 62 -6.73 -7.07 -4.37
C ALA A 62 -5.76 -5.95 -4.73
N ALA A 63 -4.45 -6.16 -4.58
CA ALA A 63 -3.44 -5.17 -4.95
C ALA A 63 -3.39 -5.01 -6.47
N ARG A 64 -4.14 -4.04 -6.96
CA ARG A 64 -4.23 -3.62 -8.36
C ARG A 64 -4.36 -2.09 -8.38
N GLU A 65 -4.28 -1.51 -9.56
CA GLU A 65 -4.69 -0.12 -9.76
C GLU A 65 -6.20 0.00 -10.05
N TYR A 66 -6.91 0.76 -9.22
CA TYR A 66 -8.33 1.11 -9.35
C TYR A 66 -8.49 2.59 -9.64
N HIS A 67 -9.41 2.93 -10.52
CA HIS A 67 -9.75 4.32 -10.86
C HIS A 67 -11.10 4.71 -10.23
N ASP A 68 -11.10 4.85 -8.91
CA ASP A 68 -12.30 5.13 -8.11
C ASP A 68 -12.15 6.44 -7.31
N ALA A 69 -13.29 7.10 -7.04
CA ALA A 69 -13.42 8.12 -6.01
C ALA A 69 -14.45 7.63 -4.98
N VAL A 70 -13.97 7.13 -3.84
CA VAL A 70 -14.76 6.25 -2.96
C VAL A 70 -15.40 7.03 -1.81
N GLU A 71 -16.74 7.15 -1.81
CA GLU A 71 -17.49 7.73 -0.69
C GLU A 71 -17.98 6.66 0.29
N VAL A 72 -17.43 6.67 1.50
CA VAL A 72 -17.75 5.72 2.57
C VAL A 72 -18.69 6.39 3.57
N SER A 73 -19.99 6.11 3.40
CA SER A 73 -21.09 6.67 4.20
C SER A 73 -21.69 5.69 5.21
N LYS A 74 -21.08 4.50 5.34
CA LYS A 74 -21.46 3.45 6.29
C LYS A 74 -20.22 3.04 7.08
N LYS A 75 -20.41 2.55 8.32
CA LYS A 75 -19.33 1.97 9.11
C LYS A 75 -18.81 0.72 8.39
N LEU A 76 -17.62 0.81 7.79
CA LEU A 76 -17.00 -0.29 7.05
C LEU A 76 -15.54 -0.47 7.47
N THR A 77 -15.01 -1.68 7.27
CA THR A 77 -13.56 -1.92 7.27
C THR A 77 -13.11 -2.15 5.83
N ILE A 78 -12.30 -1.26 5.28
CA ILE A 78 -11.76 -1.38 3.93
C ILE A 78 -10.26 -1.68 4.04
N VAL A 79 -9.83 -2.79 3.43
CA VAL A 79 -8.50 -3.35 3.65
C VAL A 79 -7.87 -3.85 2.35
N GLY A 80 -6.61 -3.49 2.12
CA GLY A 80 -5.82 -4.06 1.03
C GLY A 80 -5.55 -5.56 1.23
N GLY A 81 -5.51 -6.31 0.13
CA GLY A 81 -5.58 -7.77 0.10
C GLY A 81 -4.54 -8.48 0.97
N ASN A 82 -3.36 -7.88 1.13
CA ASN A 82 -2.24 -8.42 1.91
C ASN A 82 -1.97 -7.68 3.24
N TYR A 83 -2.90 -6.86 3.71
CA TYR A 83 -2.73 -6.22 5.02
C TYR A 83 -2.69 -7.24 6.15
N GLY A 84 -1.65 -7.19 6.98
CA GLY A 84 -1.48 -8.08 8.14
C GLY A 84 -1.26 -9.54 7.75
N VAL A 85 -0.91 -9.81 6.48
CA VAL A 85 -0.56 -11.13 5.98
C VAL A 85 0.93 -11.37 6.24
N ASP A 86 1.25 -12.47 6.92
CA ASP A 86 2.62 -12.95 7.04
C ASP A 86 2.96 -13.80 5.81
N LEU A 87 3.93 -13.34 5.01
CA LEU A 87 4.41 -14.07 3.84
C LEU A 87 5.47 -15.13 4.18
N GLY A 88 5.92 -15.24 5.44
CA GLY A 88 6.92 -16.22 5.86
C GLY A 88 8.18 -16.19 4.98
N ASP A 89 8.66 -17.37 4.61
CA ASP A 89 9.88 -17.55 3.81
C ASP A 89 9.57 -17.63 2.29
N LEU A 90 8.35 -17.26 1.88
CA LEU A 90 7.88 -17.39 0.49
C LEU A 90 8.72 -16.58 -0.51
N TYR A 91 9.27 -15.46 -0.05
CA TYR A 91 10.18 -14.62 -0.80
C TYR A 91 11.59 -14.57 -0.18
N ASP A 92 11.92 -15.54 0.69
CA ASP A 92 13.27 -15.71 1.23
C ASP A 92 13.99 -16.85 0.49
N CYS A 93 15.23 -16.61 0.15
CA CYS A 93 16.08 -17.56 -0.55
C CYS A 93 17.31 -18.01 0.27
N ASN A 94 17.45 -17.53 1.51
CA ASN A 94 18.48 -18.02 2.43
C ASN A 94 18.08 -19.34 3.07
N ASP A 95 16.95 -19.30 3.76
CA ASP A 95 16.39 -20.41 4.54
C ASP A 95 15.02 -20.85 3.97
N GLY A 96 14.54 -20.17 2.92
CA GLY A 96 13.28 -20.46 2.23
C GLY A 96 13.47 -21.13 0.86
N ASP A 97 12.36 -21.36 0.18
CA ASP A 97 12.32 -22.17 -1.04
C ASP A 97 12.43 -21.35 -2.33
N LEU A 98 12.52 -20.01 -2.26
CA LEU A 98 12.60 -19.14 -3.44
C LEU A 98 13.90 -19.36 -4.21
N VAL A 99 13.79 -19.62 -5.52
CA VAL A 99 14.94 -19.91 -6.37
C VAL A 99 15.25 -18.75 -7.32
N ALA A 100 14.24 -18.28 -8.04
CA ALA A 100 14.39 -17.19 -9.00
C ALA A 100 13.07 -16.44 -9.12
N ARG A 101 13.14 -15.13 -9.36
CA ARG A 101 11.98 -14.27 -9.52
C ARG A 101 12.27 -13.16 -10.52
N TYR A 102 11.61 -13.23 -11.65
CA TYR A 102 11.72 -12.24 -12.71
C TYR A 102 10.50 -11.32 -12.64
N HIS A 103 10.72 -10.09 -12.19
CA HIS A 103 9.68 -9.07 -12.10
C HIS A 103 9.18 -8.63 -13.48
N LEU A 104 10.07 -8.63 -14.50
CA LEU A 104 9.75 -8.23 -15.87
C LEU A 104 9.35 -6.74 -16.00
N ASP A 105 9.87 -5.90 -15.09
CA ASP A 105 9.49 -4.49 -14.92
C ASP A 105 10.35 -3.49 -15.73
N GLU A 106 11.26 -4.00 -16.56
CA GLU A 106 12.28 -3.18 -17.21
C GLU A 106 11.69 -2.19 -18.24
N GLU A 107 12.05 -0.91 -18.13
CA GLU A 107 11.61 0.14 -19.08
C GLU A 107 12.23 0.00 -20.49
N ASN A 108 13.41 -0.60 -20.57
CA ASN A 108 14.14 -0.83 -21.82
C ASN A 108 14.82 -2.21 -21.75
N PRO A 109 14.08 -3.29 -22.01
CA PRO A 109 14.51 -4.64 -21.68
C PRO A 109 15.55 -5.15 -22.69
N SER A 110 16.82 -5.18 -22.28
CA SER A 110 17.86 -5.99 -22.92
C SER A 110 18.27 -7.19 -22.05
N GLU A 111 17.97 -7.11 -20.75
CA GLU A 111 18.24 -8.10 -19.73
C GLU A 111 17.11 -7.97 -18.69
N VAL A 112 16.72 -9.08 -18.06
CA VAL A 112 15.85 -9.08 -16.88
C VAL A 112 16.67 -9.46 -15.66
N GLU A 113 16.47 -8.74 -14.57
CA GLU A 113 17.15 -9.04 -13.30
C GLU A 113 16.46 -10.22 -12.60
N ASP A 114 17.27 -11.10 -12.00
CA ASP A 114 16.76 -12.00 -10.98
C ASP A 114 16.57 -11.21 -9.68
N GLY A 115 15.32 -11.01 -9.27
CA GLY A 115 14.96 -10.34 -8.03
C GLY A 115 15.41 -11.10 -6.77
N VAL A 116 16.09 -12.24 -6.94
CA VAL A 116 16.59 -13.12 -5.88
C VAL A 116 18.10 -13.04 -5.78
N TRP A 117 18.58 -12.45 -4.68
CA TRP A 117 20.00 -12.11 -4.54
C TRP A 117 20.95 -13.31 -4.35
N CYS A 118 20.47 -14.48 -3.94
CA CYS A 118 21.34 -15.61 -3.59
C CYS A 118 21.79 -16.46 -4.79
N ASN A 119 21.01 -16.50 -5.87
CA ASN A 119 21.36 -17.26 -7.07
C ASN A 119 21.84 -16.34 -8.21
N ASP A 120 21.30 -15.11 -8.32
CA ASP A 120 21.74 -14.06 -9.26
C ASP A 120 21.82 -14.59 -10.71
N ILE A 121 20.67 -15.07 -11.22
CA ILE A 121 20.58 -15.74 -12.53
C ILE A 121 19.77 -14.86 -13.52
N PRO A 122 20.37 -13.81 -14.10
CA PRO A 122 19.68 -12.90 -15.01
C PRO A 122 19.31 -13.58 -16.34
N GLY A 123 18.42 -12.94 -17.10
CA GLY A 123 17.99 -13.42 -18.41
C GLY A 123 18.21 -12.40 -19.52
N ASP A 124 18.75 -12.84 -20.65
CA ASP A 124 18.91 -12.01 -21.85
C ASP A 124 17.57 -11.87 -22.58
N VAL A 125 17.16 -10.64 -22.90
CA VAL A 125 15.88 -10.37 -23.58
C VAL A 125 16.10 -10.27 -25.08
N GLU A 126 15.37 -11.10 -25.84
CA GLU A 126 15.38 -11.10 -27.30
C GLU A 126 14.01 -10.68 -27.83
N GLY A 127 13.92 -9.48 -28.40
CA GLY A 127 12.75 -8.96 -29.13
C GLY A 127 11.60 -8.41 -28.28
N ALA A 128 11.38 -8.97 -27.08
CA ALA A 128 10.30 -8.53 -26.19
C ALA A 128 10.42 -7.04 -25.81
N SER A 129 9.28 -6.40 -25.57
CA SER A 129 9.19 -4.96 -25.27
C SER A 129 8.43 -4.72 -23.97
N THR A 130 8.61 -3.55 -23.35
CA THR A 130 7.87 -3.19 -22.14
C THR A 130 6.38 -3.01 -22.44
N GLY A 131 5.54 -3.65 -21.62
CA GLY A 131 4.08 -3.50 -21.58
C GLY A 131 3.61 -3.11 -20.18
N ALA A 132 2.30 -2.91 -20.03
CA ALA A 132 1.70 -2.67 -18.72
C ALA A 132 1.46 -4.00 -18.00
N GLY A 133 2.10 -4.18 -16.84
CA GLY A 133 1.96 -5.37 -16.00
C GLY A 133 0.75 -5.34 -15.07
N VAL A 134 0.73 -6.28 -14.13
CA VAL A 134 -0.19 -6.31 -12.99
C VAL A 134 0.17 -5.20 -12.01
N TRP A 135 1.47 -5.01 -11.80
CA TRP A 135 2.03 -4.00 -10.92
C TRP A 135 3.12 -3.19 -11.65
N GLY A 136 2.75 -2.08 -12.28
CA GLY A 136 3.72 -1.29 -13.04
C GLY A 136 3.94 -1.87 -14.44
N ASN A 137 5.16 -2.31 -14.74
CA ASN A 137 5.55 -2.80 -16.05
C ASN A 137 5.42 -4.33 -16.13
N GLY A 138 5.57 -4.85 -17.34
CA GLY A 138 5.65 -6.28 -17.65
C GLY A 138 6.34 -6.43 -19.00
N LEU A 139 6.70 -7.64 -19.40
CA LEU A 139 7.22 -7.89 -20.75
C LEU A 139 6.12 -8.33 -21.70
N ASN A 140 6.02 -7.64 -22.82
CA ASN A 140 5.10 -7.89 -23.93
C ASN A 140 5.83 -8.62 -25.07
N PHE A 141 5.31 -9.80 -25.41
CA PHE A 141 5.80 -10.70 -26.44
C PHE A 141 4.86 -10.68 -27.63
N ASP A 142 5.40 -10.65 -28.85
CA ASP A 142 4.64 -10.45 -30.09
C ASP A 142 4.09 -11.73 -30.76
N GLY A 143 4.33 -12.90 -30.16
CA GLY A 143 3.92 -14.20 -30.71
C GLY A 143 4.73 -14.68 -31.92
N VAL A 144 5.88 -14.08 -32.23
CA VAL A 144 6.69 -14.41 -33.41
C VAL A 144 8.05 -14.99 -33.06
N ASN A 145 8.86 -14.27 -32.29
CA ASN A 145 10.23 -14.69 -31.99
C ASN A 145 10.79 -14.13 -30.69
N ASP A 146 9.92 -13.60 -29.84
CA ASP A 146 10.34 -12.98 -28.58
C ASP A 146 10.56 -14.02 -27.49
N TYR A 147 11.59 -13.84 -26.67
CA TYR A 147 11.85 -14.66 -25.50
C TYR A 147 12.80 -13.98 -24.52
N VAL A 148 12.85 -14.53 -23.30
CA VAL A 148 13.97 -14.29 -22.37
C VAL A 148 14.73 -15.60 -22.22
N GLU A 149 16.04 -15.57 -22.42
CA GLU A 149 16.93 -16.71 -22.23
C GLU A 149 17.72 -16.56 -20.94
N ILE A 150 17.48 -17.47 -20.01
CA ILE A 150 18.22 -17.60 -18.78
C ILE A 150 19.19 -18.77 -18.96
N ALA A 151 20.49 -18.50 -18.77
CA ALA A 151 21.53 -19.51 -18.91
C ALA A 151 21.28 -20.72 -17.99
N ASP A 152 21.80 -21.87 -18.40
CA ASP A 152 21.74 -23.08 -17.57
C ASP A 152 22.44 -22.86 -16.22
N ASP A 153 21.75 -23.24 -15.14
CA ASP A 153 22.24 -23.12 -13.76
C ASP A 153 21.71 -24.28 -12.89
N ASP A 154 22.55 -24.79 -11.99
CA ASP A 154 22.24 -25.89 -11.08
C ASP A 154 21.09 -25.54 -10.10
N ALA A 155 20.84 -24.25 -9.82
CA ALA A 155 19.72 -23.82 -8.97
C ALA A 155 18.35 -24.12 -9.62
N LEU A 156 18.29 -24.22 -10.95
CA LEU A 156 17.09 -24.52 -11.72
C LEU A 156 16.86 -26.05 -11.89
N ASP A 157 17.75 -26.87 -11.34
CA ASP A 157 17.72 -28.32 -11.42
C ASP A 157 16.92 -28.95 -10.26
N PHE A 158 15.60 -28.72 -10.29
CA PHE A 158 14.68 -29.37 -9.34
C PHE A 158 14.65 -30.88 -9.53
N THR A 159 14.62 -31.63 -8.42
CA THR A 159 14.64 -33.11 -8.45
C THR A 159 13.53 -33.79 -7.64
N SER A 160 13.00 -33.13 -6.60
CA SER A 160 12.06 -33.74 -5.65
C SER A 160 10.69 -33.07 -5.66
N ALA A 161 10.66 -31.76 -5.51
CA ALA A 161 9.49 -30.90 -5.58
C ALA A 161 9.83 -29.64 -6.38
N MET A 162 8.81 -28.87 -6.75
CA MET A 162 8.95 -27.54 -7.32
C MET A 162 7.62 -26.79 -7.30
N SER A 163 7.70 -25.46 -7.36
CA SER A 163 6.58 -24.62 -7.79
C SER A 163 7.02 -23.66 -8.89
N VAL A 164 6.12 -23.37 -9.83
CA VAL A 164 6.31 -22.33 -10.84
C VAL A 164 5.05 -21.49 -10.94
N GLY A 165 5.23 -20.17 -10.95
CA GLY A 165 4.15 -19.20 -11.00
C GLY A 165 4.42 -18.10 -12.02
N ALA A 166 3.35 -17.52 -12.57
CA ALA A 166 3.42 -16.32 -13.37
C ALA A 166 2.07 -15.59 -13.37
N TRP A 167 2.12 -14.28 -13.52
CA TRP A 167 1.00 -13.52 -14.07
C TRP A 167 1.12 -13.48 -15.59
N PHE A 168 -0.01 -13.67 -16.26
CA PHE A 168 -0.04 -13.61 -17.72
C PHE A 168 -1.36 -13.05 -18.23
N LYS A 169 -1.29 -12.38 -19.38
CA LYS A 169 -2.43 -11.93 -20.17
C LYS A 169 -2.12 -12.20 -21.64
N SER A 170 -2.73 -13.24 -22.19
CA SER A 170 -2.55 -13.62 -23.60
C SER A 170 -3.47 -12.79 -24.50
N ASP A 171 -2.94 -12.30 -25.63
CA ASP A 171 -3.70 -11.57 -26.66
C ASP A 171 -4.55 -12.52 -27.55
N GLY A 172 -4.32 -13.83 -27.40
CA GLY A 172 -5.05 -14.88 -28.11
C GLY A 172 -4.26 -16.17 -28.16
N ILE A 173 -4.91 -17.31 -27.90
CA ILE A 173 -4.27 -18.62 -27.91
C ILE A 173 -4.59 -19.30 -29.24
N THR A 174 -3.79 -19.06 -30.28
CA THR A 174 -4.00 -19.66 -31.62
C THR A 174 -3.17 -20.93 -31.89
N SER A 175 -2.16 -21.14 -31.04
CA SER A 175 -1.33 -22.34 -30.91
C SER A 175 -1.07 -22.61 -29.43
N ASP A 176 -0.37 -23.70 -29.11
CA ASP A 176 0.24 -23.79 -27.78
C ASP A 176 1.19 -22.59 -27.60
N GLN A 177 1.28 -22.02 -26.40
CA GLN A 177 2.11 -20.84 -26.10
C GLN A 177 2.84 -21.06 -24.78
N VAL A 178 4.16 -20.93 -24.77
CA VAL A 178 4.96 -21.20 -23.57
C VAL A 178 5.10 -19.96 -22.70
N ILE A 179 4.75 -20.09 -21.43
CA ILE A 179 5.03 -19.06 -20.42
C ILE A 179 6.47 -19.23 -19.95
N LEU A 180 6.86 -20.45 -19.57
CA LEU A 180 8.21 -20.77 -19.10
C LEU A 180 8.57 -22.24 -19.40
N SER A 181 9.80 -22.51 -19.82
CA SER A 181 10.28 -23.86 -20.09
C SER A 181 11.77 -24.07 -19.84
N LYS A 182 12.11 -25.20 -19.22
CA LYS A 182 13.46 -25.80 -19.24
C LYS A 182 13.38 -27.11 -20.01
N TRP A 183 13.02 -26.99 -21.30
CA TRP A 183 12.63 -28.11 -22.16
C TRP A 183 13.05 -27.89 -23.60
N TYR A 184 13.93 -28.74 -24.12
CA TYR A 184 14.37 -28.69 -25.51
C TYR A 184 13.59 -29.71 -26.38
N ASP A 185 12.87 -29.22 -27.40
CA ASP A 185 11.94 -30.07 -28.18
C ASP A 185 12.43 -30.49 -29.58
N SER A 186 13.76 -30.58 -29.78
CA SER A 186 14.36 -31.02 -31.06
C SER A 186 14.94 -32.46 -31.02
N GLY A 187 14.22 -33.42 -30.44
CA GLY A 187 14.63 -34.84 -30.43
C GLY A 187 15.79 -35.19 -29.47
N SER A 188 16.23 -34.24 -28.65
CA SER A 188 17.07 -34.50 -27.47
C SER A 188 16.24 -35.10 -26.33
N ASN A 189 16.94 -35.64 -25.34
CA ASN A 189 16.35 -36.02 -24.07
C ASN A 189 16.47 -34.91 -23.00
N ASP A 190 16.89 -33.70 -23.40
CA ASP A 190 17.11 -32.57 -22.50
C ASP A 190 15.79 -31.87 -22.18
N LYS A 191 15.05 -32.45 -21.23
CA LYS A 191 13.66 -32.14 -20.94
C LYS A 191 13.45 -32.23 -19.44
N SER A 192 13.11 -31.11 -18.82
CA SER A 192 12.78 -31.04 -17.40
C SER A 192 11.31 -30.67 -17.21
N TYR A 193 10.97 -29.39 -17.24
CA TYR A 193 9.59 -28.91 -17.04
C TYR A 193 9.21 -27.84 -18.07
N LYS A 194 7.91 -27.71 -18.35
CA LYS A 194 7.36 -26.57 -19.08
C LYS A 194 5.95 -26.22 -18.64
N PHE A 195 5.69 -24.93 -18.55
CA PHE A 195 4.44 -24.30 -18.14
C PHE A 195 3.91 -23.46 -19.29
N TYR A 196 2.72 -23.80 -19.79
CA TYR A 196 2.29 -23.32 -21.10
C TYR A 196 0.76 -23.36 -21.28
N LEU A 197 0.27 -22.52 -22.17
CA LEU A 197 -1.10 -22.50 -22.64
C LEU A 197 -1.28 -23.50 -23.79
N ILE A 198 -2.45 -24.10 -23.86
CA ILE A 198 -2.80 -25.09 -24.88
C ILE A 198 -3.96 -24.57 -25.70
N ASN A 199 -3.77 -24.57 -27.01
CA ASN A 199 -4.85 -24.31 -27.94
C ASN A 199 -5.82 -25.51 -27.96
N ASN A 200 -7.02 -25.28 -27.45
CA ASN A 200 -8.12 -26.22 -27.41
C ASN A 200 -9.44 -25.54 -27.85
N GLY A 201 -9.31 -24.50 -28.69
CA GLY A 201 -10.42 -23.74 -29.25
C GLY A 201 -11.16 -22.96 -28.16
N ALA A 202 -12.45 -23.19 -28.00
CA ALA A 202 -13.24 -22.47 -26.97
C ALA A 202 -12.93 -22.89 -25.52
N ASN A 203 -11.98 -23.80 -25.31
CA ASN A 203 -11.64 -24.36 -24.00
C ASN A 203 -10.12 -24.37 -23.78
N ASP A 204 -9.43 -23.32 -24.23
CA ASP A 204 -8.00 -23.16 -24.01
C ASP A 204 -7.65 -23.31 -22.53
N LYS A 205 -6.57 -24.03 -22.25
CA LYS A 205 -6.18 -24.45 -20.90
C LYS A 205 -4.75 -24.04 -20.61
N LEU A 206 -4.46 -23.89 -19.33
CA LEU A 206 -3.09 -23.89 -18.84
C LEU A 206 -2.66 -25.33 -18.55
N ARG A 207 -1.38 -25.65 -18.80
CA ARG A 207 -0.77 -26.95 -18.50
C ARG A 207 0.63 -26.78 -17.94
N ILE A 208 0.93 -27.61 -16.95
CA ILE A 208 2.30 -27.96 -16.57
C ILE A 208 2.61 -29.37 -17.07
N ARG A 209 3.81 -29.56 -17.61
CA ARG A 209 4.37 -30.87 -17.94
C ARG A 209 5.73 -30.99 -17.29
N ILE A 210 5.96 -32.12 -16.60
CA ILE A 210 7.20 -32.41 -15.87
C ILE A 210 7.71 -33.77 -16.35
N GLN A 211 8.95 -33.83 -16.80
CA GLN A 211 9.65 -35.05 -17.15
C GLN A 211 10.11 -35.73 -15.84
N VAL A 212 9.56 -36.91 -15.57
CA VAL A 212 9.90 -37.73 -14.40
C VAL A 212 10.50 -39.05 -14.85
N GLY A 213 11.75 -39.30 -14.46
CA GLY A 213 12.53 -40.42 -14.98
C GLY A 213 12.51 -40.49 -16.51
N SER A 214 11.99 -41.58 -17.07
CA SER A 214 11.92 -41.81 -18.53
C SER A 214 10.57 -41.46 -19.18
N SER A 215 9.63 -40.85 -18.44
CA SER A 215 8.32 -40.43 -18.95
C SER A 215 7.98 -39.01 -18.49
N HIS A 216 6.80 -38.50 -18.85
CA HIS A 216 6.32 -37.22 -18.33
C HIS A 216 4.98 -37.40 -17.62
N ILE A 217 4.78 -36.59 -16.60
CA ILE A 217 3.49 -36.32 -15.98
C ILE A 217 3.03 -34.93 -16.42
N GLN A 218 1.73 -34.68 -16.36
CA GLN A 218 1.16 -33.39 -16.74
C GLN A 218 -0.17 -33.16 -16.02
N CYS A 219 -0.50 -31.89 -15.80
CA CYS A 219 -1.81 -31.47 -15.30
C CYS A 219 -2.30 -30.27 -16.10
N SER A 220 -3.61 -30.19 -16.34
CA SER A 220 -4.24 -29.05 -17.01
C SER A 220 -5.34 -28.47 -16.13
N THR A 221 -5.61 -27.18 -16.29
CA THR A 221 -6.72 -26.54 -15.59
C THR A 221 -8.07 -27.14 -16.03
N ASP A 222 -9.00 -27.23 -15.09
CA ASP A 222 -10.42 -27.49 -15.36
C ASP A 222 -11.09 -26.20 -15.87
N SER A 223 -10.68 -25.04 -15.36
CA SER A 223 -11.10 -23.73 -15.84
C SER A 223 -10.53 -23.39 -17.22
N THR A 224 -11.28 -22.63 -18.01
CA THR A 224 -10.86 -22.16 -19.34
C THR A 224 -10.15 -20.83 -19.20
N ILE A 225 -9.02 -20.69 -19.89
CA ILE A 225 -8.26 -19.44 -19.97
C ILE A 225 -8.90 -18.57 -21.05
N SER A 226 -9.29 -17.35 -20.67
CA SER A 226 -9.82 -16.37 -21.62
C SER A 226 -8.69 -15.42 -22.06
N PRO A 227 -8.61 -15.06 -23.35
CA PRO A 227 -7.68 -14.04 -23.80
C PRO A 227 -8.07 -12.66 -23.26
N ASP A 228 -7.12 -11.71 -23.32
CA ASP A 228 -7.27 -10.32 -22.88
C ASP A 228 -7.62 -10.13 -21.40
N VAL A 229 -7.44 -11.17 -20.58
CA VAL A 229 -7.69 -11.16 -19.13
C VAL A 229 -6.44 -11.58 -18.39
N TRP A 230 -6.05 -10.79 -17.38
CA TRP A 230 -4.98 -11.17 -16.46
C TRP A 230 -5.38 -12.41 -15.67
N ASN A 231 -4.51 -13.41 -15.68
CA ASN A 231 -4.62 -14.59 -14.87
C ASN A 231 -3.34 -14.75 -14.06
N HIS A 232 -3.48 -15.16 -12.81
CA HIS A 232 -2.38 -15.65 -12.00
C HIS A 232 -2.47 -17.16 -11.97
N ALA A 233 -1.39 -17.85 -12.30
CA ALA A 233 -1.39 -19.28 -12.17
C ALA A 233 -0.10 -19.80 -11.55
N ILE A 234 -0.28 -20.80 -10.69
CA ILE A 234 0.81 -21.51 -10.03
C ILE A 234 0.60 -23.00 -10.21
N ALA A 235 1.66 -23.69 -10.61
CA ALA A 235 1.74 -25.14 -10.57
C ALA A 235 2.67 -25.56 -9.43
N THR A 236 2.22 -26.46 -8.57
CA THR A 236 3.07 -27.07 -7.54
C THR A 236 3.17 -28.57 -7.74
N TYR A 237 4.32 -29.14 -7.40
CA TYR A 237 4.59 -30.57 -7.46
C TYR A 237 5.36 -31.00 -6.22
N ASP A 238 4.80 -31.93 -5.45
CA ASP A 238 5.35 -32.37 -4.15
C ASP A 238 6.08 -33.74 -4.22
N GLY A 239 6.39 -34.20 -5.43
CA GLY A 239 6.94 -35.54 -5.68
C GLY A 239 5.88 -36.63 -5.88
N SER A 240 4.60 -36.32 -5.65
CA SER A 240 3.48 -37.27 -5.78
C SER A 240 2.29 -36.73 -6.58
N ASP A 241 1.90 -35.49 -6.37
CA ASP A 241 0.75 -34.84 -6.99
C ASP A 241 1.16 -33.49 -7.59
N ILE A 242 0.60 -33.17 -8.75
CA ILE A 242 0.61 -31.84 -9.32
C ILE A 242 -0.67 -31.13 -8.91
N LYS A 243 -0.55 -29.90 -8.38
CA LYS A 243 -1.69 -29.01 -8.14
C LYS A 243 -1.57 -27.79 -9.04
N LEU A 244 -2.68 -27.43 -9.68
CA LEU A 244 -2.80 -26.20 -10.45
C LEU A 244 -3.72 -25.25 -9.70
N TYR A 245 -3.23 -24.05 -9.48
CA TYR A 245 -3.98 -22.96 -8.92
C TYR A 245 -4.18 -21.89 -9.99
N LEU A 246 -5.38 -21.34 -10.05
CA LEU A 246 -5.75 -20.26 -10.95
C LEU A 246 -6.44 -19.17 -10.14
N ASN A 247 -5.93 -17.94 -10.25
CA ASN A 247 -6.44 -16.75 -9.56
C ASN A 247 -6.59 -16.92 -8.04
N GLY A 248 -5.61 -17.59 -7.42
CA GLY A 248 -5.54 -17.80 -5.97
C GLY A 248 -6.21 -19.08 -5.48
N ASP A 249 -7.06 -19.72 -6.28
CA ASP A 249 -7.82 -20.91 -5.90
C ASP A 249 -7.24 -22.19 -6.50
N LEU A 250 -7.39 -23.31 -5.78
CA LEU A 250 -7.06 -24.63 -6.32
C LEU A 250 -8.05 -24.99 -7.43
N ASP A 251 -7.54 -25.12 -8.66
CA ASP A 251 -8.35 -25.44 -9.83
C ASP A 251 -8.34 -26.94 -10.15
N ASN A 252 -7.18 -27.60 -10.09
CA ASN A 252 -7.09 -29.04 -10.36
C ASN A 252 -5.97 -29.74 -9.57
N THR A 253 -6.10 -31.06 -9.40
CA THR A 253 -5.09 -31.94 -8.84
C THR A 253 -4.93 -33.19 -9.71
N CYS A 254 -3.71 -33.46 -10.16
CA CYS A 254 -3.38 -34.62 -10.98
C CYS A 254 -2.32 -35.47 -10.29
N SER A 255 -2.62 -36.76 -10.11
CA SER A 255 -1.66 -37.68 -9.51
C SER A 255 -0.55 -38.08 -10.47
N GLY A 256 0.69 -38.12 -10.01
CA GLY A 256 1.82 -38.63 -10.77
C GLY A 256 3.12 -38.46 -10.00
N SER A 257 3.80 -39.54 -9.66
CA SER A 257 5.02 -39.52 -8.84
C SER A 257 6.28 -39.79 -9.64
N GLY A 258 7.40 -39.22 -9.21
CA GLY A 258 8.73 -39.53 -9.71
C GLY A 258 9.73 -38.39 -9.52
N THR A 259 11.02 -38.71 -9.63
CA THR A 259 12.09 -37.72 -9.59
C THR A 259 12.06 -36.87 -10.86
N ILE A 260 12.02 -35.55 -10.70
CA ILE A 260 12.12 -34.59 -11.80
C ILE A 260 13.48 -34.78 -12.47
N ARG A 261 13.49 -34.80 -13.80
CA ARG A 261 14.71 -34.93 -14.58
C ARG A 261 15.34 -33.56 -14.77
N THR A 262 16.62 -33.42 -14.48
CA THR A 262 17.40 -32.21 -14.77
C THR A 262 17.69 -32.02 -16.26
N SER A 263 18.04 -30.80 -16.66
CA SER A 263 18.29 -30.43 -18.05
C SER A 263 19.47 -29.47 -18.15
N SER A 264 20.39 -29.71 -19.08
CA SER A 264 21.52 -28.80 -19.36
C SER A 264 21.18 -27.65 -20.30
N GLY A 265 19.93 -27.61 -20.77
CA GLY A 265 19.39 -26.54 -21.59
C GLY A 265 19.00 -25.31 -20.77
N PRO A 266 18.93 -24.13 -21.42
CA PRO A 266 18.52 -22.90 -20.77
C PRO A 266 17.08 -22.97 -20.25
N LEU A 267 16.76 -22.06 -19.33
CA LEU A 267 15.39 -21.73 -18.99
C LEU A 267 14.93 -20.61 -19.92
N ILE A 268 13.81 -20.81 -20.62
CA ILE A 268 13.25 -19.86 -21.58
C ILE A 268 11.89 -19.38 -21.08
N ILE A 269 11.71 -18.05 -21.02
CA ILE A 269 10.41 -17.41 -20.77
C ILE A 269 9.84 -16.94 -22.11
N GLY A 270 8.56 -17.17 -22.35
CA GLY A 270 7.84 -16.72 -23.54
C GLY A 270 8.02 -17.59 -24.80
N ASN A 271 8.84 -18.66 -24.76
CA ASN A 271 9.09 -19.49 -25.94
C ASN A 271 9.58 -20.92 -25.58
N LEU A 272 9.76 -21.77 -26.59
CA LEU A 272 10.22 -23.15 -26.48
C LEU A 272 11.49 -23.38 -27.30
N ASP A 273 12.57 -23.82 -26.66
CA ASP A 273 13.82 -24.08 -27.37
C ASP A 273 13.73 -25.28 -28.33
N GLY A 274 14.36 -25.12 -29.50
CA GLY A 274 14.52 -26.15 -30.52
C GLY A 274 13.36 -26.32 -31.51
N VAL A 275 12.27 -25.56 -31.37
CA VAL A 275 11.10 -25.58 -32.28
C VAL A 275 10.46 -24.19 -32.38
N SER A 276 9.61 -23.99 -33.40
CA SER A 276 8.78 -22.78 -33.56
C SER A 276 7.29 -23.12 -33.49
N GLY A 277 6.43 -22.14 -33.29
CA GLY A 277 4.98 -22.30 -33.15
C GLY A 277 4.54 -22.55 -31.69
N SER A 278 5.32 -22.06 -30.74
CA SER A 278 5.05 -22.12 -29.29
C SER A 278 5.36 -20.79 -28.58
N GLU A 279 5.52 -19.73 -29.36
CA GLU A 279 5.83 -18.38 -28.92
C GLU A 279 4.63 -17.78 -28.16
N PHE A 280 4.90 -17.11 -27.06
CA PHE A 280 3.88 -16.41 -26.27
C PHE A 280 3.46 -15.12 -26.98
N ASP A 281 2.16 -14.85 -26.97
CA ASP A 281 1.56 -13.65 -27.56
C ASP A 281 0.76 -12.94 -26.46
N GLY A 282 1.28 -11.82 -25.97
CA GLY A 282 0.73 -11.03 -24.86
C GLY A 282 1.75 -10.63 -23.80
N VAL A 283 1.27 -10.34 -22.59
CA VAL A 283 2.10 -9.82 -21.48
C VAL A 283 2.33 -10.89 -20.41
N LEU A 284 3.58 -11.03 -19.96
CA LEU A 284 3.99 -11.77 -18.77
C LEU A 284 4.50 -10.83 -17.69
N ASP A 285 4.29 -11.21 -16.43
CA ASP A 285 4.71 -10.46 -15.24
C ASP A 285 4.96 -11.43 -14.07
N ASP A 286 5.88 -11.06 -13.17
CA ASP A 286 6.22 -11.74 -11.91
C ASP A 286 6.39 -13.27 -12.03
N VAL A 287 7.27 -13.71 -12.94
CA VAL A 287 7.57 -15.13 -13.14
C VAL A 287 8.46 -15.63 -12.00
N THR A 288 7.99 -16.61 -11.24
CA THR A 288 8.65 -17.06 -10.01
C THR A 288 8.81 -18.58 -9.96
N LEU A 289 9.95 -19.05 -9.46
CA LEU A 289 10.24 -20.47 -9.23
C LEU A 289 10.61 -20.72 -7.77
N TRP A 290 10.08 -21.82 -7.22
CA TRP A 290 10.42 -22.32 -5.89
C TRP A 290 10.88 -23.78 -5.96
N SER A 291 11.78 -24.14 -5.06
CA SER A 291 12.37 -25.48 -4.95
C SER A 291 11.49 -26.50 -4.22
N ASP A 292 10.38 -26.06 -3.60
CA ASP A 292 9.37 -26.91 -2.97
C ASP A 292 7.94 -26.55 -3.43
N ALA A 293 6.98 -27.39 -3.07
CA ALA A 293 5.56 -27.21 -3.31
C ALA A 293 4.96 -26.21 -2.30
N ILE A 294 4.70 -24.98 -2.73
CA ILE A 294 4.05 -23.98 -1.88
C ILE A 294 2.60 -24.35 -1.57
N THR A 295 2.11 -23.87 -0.44
CA THR A 295 0.78 -24.17 0.10
C THR A 295 -0.31 -23.34 -0.59
N SER A 296 -1.57 -23.81 -0.52
CA SER A 296 -2.71 -23.05 -1.05
C SER A 296 -2.87 -21.67 -0.37
N SER A 297 -2.48 -21.55 0.90
CA SER A 297 -2.52 -20.27 1.60
C SER A 297 -1.46 -19.32 1.06
N GLU A 298 -0.25 -19.79 0.77
CA GLU A 298 0.79 -18.96 0.13
C GLU A 298 0.36 -18.50 -1.27
N VAL A 299 -0.23 -19.40 -2.06
CA VAL A 299 -0.78 -19.07 -3.38
C VAL A 299 -1.84 -17.95 -3.29
N GLU A 300 -2.77 -18.07 -2.35
CA GLU A 300 -3.79 -17.04 -2.11
C GLU A 300 -3.11 -15.69 -1.75
N LYS A 301 -2.13 -15.69 -0.85
CA LYS A 301 -1.41 -14.48 -0.45
C LYS A 301 -0.68 -13.81 -1.63
N ILE A 302 -0.03 -14.59 -2.50
CA ILE A 302 0.61 -14.06 -3.72
C ILE A 302 -0.45 -13.41 -4.62
N TYR A 303 -1.59 -14.08 -4.83
CA TYR A 303 -2.64 -13.57 -5.71
C TYR A 303 -3.20 -12.21 -5.25
N TRP A 304 -3.50 -12.08 -3.96
CA TRP A 304 -4.20 -10.91 -3.43
C TRP A 304 -3.33 -9.69 -3.21
N GLY A 305 -2.01 -9.83 -3.09
CA GLY A 305 -1.15 -8.65 -2.96
C GLY A 305 0.33 -8.84 -3.21
N GLY A 306 0.72 -9.93 -3.87
CA GLY A 306 2.12 -10.21 -4.22
C GLY A 306 3.06 -10.09 -3.02
N SER A 307 4.24 -9.53 -3.27
CA SER A 307 5.24 -9.20 -2.26
C SER A 307 4.95 -7.87 -1.56
N TYR A 308 3.88 -7.84 -0.75
CA TYR A 308 3.44 -6.67 0.04
C TYR A 308 3.01 -5.45 -0.80
N VAL A 309 2.50 -5.66 -2.00
CA VAL A 309 2.00 -4.58 -2.86
C VAL A 309 0.70 -4.01 -2.30
N ARG A 310 0.58 -2.68 -2.27
CA ARG A 310 -0.65 -1.98 -1.88
C ARG A 310 -1.58 -1.88 -3.09
N PRO A 311 -2.90 -2.05 -2.93
CA PRO A 311 -3.83 -1.56 -3.93
C PRO A 311 -3.65 -0.06 -4.12
N VAL A 312 -3.58 0.36 -5.39
CA VAL A 312 -3.48 1.76 -5.78
C VAL A 312 -4.88 2.26 -6.10
N VAL A 313 -5.29 3.35 -5.45
CA VAL A 313 -6.50 4.11 -5.83
C VAL A 313 -6.07 5.40 -6.50
N ASN A 314 -6.25 5.44 -7.82
CA ASN A 314 -5.97 6.60 -8.67
C ASN A 314 -7.28 7.37 -8.93
N ALA A 315 -7.47 8.47 -8.20
CA ALA A 315 -8.71 9.25 -8.25
C ALA A 315 -8.58 10.52 -9.11
N SER A 316 -7.81 10.47 -10.19
CA SER A 316 -7.50 11.62 -11.07
C SER A 316 -8.72 12.36 -11.65
N LEU A 317 -9.90 11.75 -11.60
CA LEU A 317 -11.18 12.35 -12.01
C LEU A 317 -12.09 12.78 -10.84
N GLY A 318 -11.69 12.53 -9.60
CA GLY A 318 -12.45 12.85 -8.38
C GLY A 318 -12.02 14.16 -7.73
N ASP A 319 -12.63 14.49 -6.59
CA ASP A 319 -12.11 15.51 -5.65
C ASP A 319 -11.31 14.86 -4.50
N TYR A 320 -11.43 13.54 -4.36
CA TYR A 320 -10.81 12.72 -3.33
C TYR A 320 -10.59 11.28 -3.77
N GLY A 321 -9.61 10.60 -3.16
CA GLY A 321 -9.47 9.15 -3.25
C GLY A 321 -10.49 8.42 -2.39
N PHE A 322 -10.52 8.74 -1.10
CA PHE A 322 -11.55 8.27 -0.16
C PHE A 322 -12.17 9.43 0.62
N LYS A 323 -13.48 9.38 0.80
CA LYS A 323 -14.22 10.25 1.73
C LYS A 323 -14.89 9.42 2.81
N LEU A 324 -14.34 9.48 4.01
CA LEU A 324 -14.81 8.76 5.19
C LEU A 324 -15.77 9.65 5.98
N SER A 325 -17.06 9.36 5.87
CA SER A 325 -18.16 10.17 6.43
C SER A 325 -19.04 9.42 7.43
N ALA A 326 -18.68 8.17 7.75
CA ALA A 326 -19.32 7.38 8.79
C ALA A 326 -18.35 7.12 9.95
N ALA A 327 -18.87 7.27 11.18
CA ALA A 327 -18.08 7.01 12.38
C ALA A 327 -17.62 5.55 12.45
N GLN A 328 -16.49 5.32 13.12
CA GLN A 328 -15.91 3.98 13.31
C GLN A 328 -15.49 3.25 12.03
N THR A 329 -15.39 3.97 10.92
CA THR A 329 -14.87 3.44 9.65
C THR A 329 -13.37 3.20 9.74
N GLN A 330 -12.88 2.14 9.11
CA GLN A 330 -11.46 1.81 9.05
C GLN A 330 -10.99 1.72 7.59
N LEU A 331 -9.86 2.34 7.26
CA LEU A 331 -9.19 2.25 5.96
C LEU A 331 -7.75 1.82 6.17
N LYS A 332 -7.33 0.72 5.53
CA LYS A 332 -6.03 0.10 5.80
C LYS A 332 -5.31 -0.34 4.53
N TYR A 333 -4.02 -0.04 4.44
CA TYR A 333 -3.11 -0.63 3.44
C TYR A 333 -3.41 -0.24 2.00
N PHE A 334 -3.43 1.06 1.71
CA PHE A 334 -3.64 1.56 0.35
C PHE A 334 -2.54 2.55 -0.03
N GLU A 335 -2.19 2.54 -1.31
CA GLU A 335 -1.58 3.69 -1.94
C GLU A 335 -2.69 4.53 -2.58
N VAL A 336 -2.73 5.81 -2.28
CA VAL A 336 -3.69 6.75 -2.87
C VAL A 336 -2.90 7.71 -3.75
N GLN A 337 -3.31 7.81 -5.01
CA GLN A 337 -2.69 8.65 -6.01
C GLN A 337 -3.71 9.57 -6.65
N TYR A 338 -3.28 10.78 -7.03
CA TYR A 338 -4.04 11.77 -7.82
C TYR A 338 -5.48 11.99 -7.32
N SER A 339 -5.82 13.12 -6.71
CA SER A 339 -7.19 13.40 -6.24
C SER A 339 -7.93 14.46 -7.08
N GLY A 340 -7.59 14.51 -8.37
CA GLY A 340 -8.18 15.35 -9.42
C GLY A 340 -7.79 16.82 -9.40
N THR A 341 -8.45 17.63 -10.24
CA THR A 341 -8.04 19.04 -10.44
C THR A 341 -8.44 19.91 -9.25
N SER A 342 -7.52 20.74 -8.77
CA SER A 342 -7.73 21.71 -7.68
C SER A 342 -8.77 22.79 -8.03
N VAL A 343 -10.07 22.47 -8.00
CA VAL A 343 -11.14 23.46 -8.13
C VAL A 343 -11.53 23.96 -6.74
N GLY A 344 -10.92 25.06 -6.29
CA GLY A 344 -11.21 25.71 -5.00
C GLY A 344 -10.37 25.19 -3.82
N GLU A 345 -10.75 25.59 -2.59
CA GLU A 345 -10.03 25.22 -1.35
C GLU A 345 -10.33 23.79 -0.84
N THR A 346 -11.33 23.11 -1.42
CA THR A 346 -11.87 21.83 -0.92
C THR A 346 -11.53 20.60 -1.79
N GLY A 347 -11.02 20.78 -3.01
CA GLY A 347 -10.62 19.68 -3.91
C GLY A 347 -9.18 19.21 -3.71
N ASP A 348 -8.86 18.06 -4.30
CA ASP A 348 -7.56 17.37 -4.34
C ASP A 348 -7.04 16.87 -2.98
N VAL A 349 -7.81 15.97 -2.35
CA VAL A 349 -7.40 15.28 -1.12
C VAL A 349 -7.34 13.76 -1.28
N GLY A 350 -6.22 13.11 -0.95
CA GLY A 350 -6.12 11.66 -0.98
C GLY A 350 -7.21 11.00 -0.11
N VAL A 351 -7.26 11.35 1.18
CA VAL A 351 -8.32 10.91 2.09
C VAL A 351 -8.95 12.09 2.86
N SER A 352 -10.28 12.20 2.80
CA SER A 352 -11.09 13.18 3.54
C SER A 352 -11.85 12.50 4.67
N ILE A 353 -11.65 12.95 5.91
CA ILE A 353 -12.32 12.45 7.11
C ILE A 353 -13.26 13.53 7.66
N THR A 354 -14.53 13.18 7.79
CA THR A 354 -15.62 14.06 8.22
C THR A 354 -16.53 13.40 9.28
N ALA A 355 -16.02 12.37 9.95
CA ALA A 355 -16.71 11.65 11.00
C ALA A 355 -15.76 11.23 12.12
N ASP A 356 -16.32 11.09 13.33
CA ASP A 356 -15.59 10.73 14.54
C ASP A 356 -15.15 9.26 14.57
N GLU A 357 -14.16 8.93 15.40
CA GLU A 357 -13.71 7.55 15.67
C GLU A 357 -13.22 6.79 14.40
N VAL A 358 -12.84 7.51 13.34
CA VAL A 358 -12.28 6.92 12.12
C VAL A 358 -10.85 6.47 12.36
N LYS A 359 -10.46 5.32 11.78
CA LYS A 359 -9.10 4.81 11.84
C LYS A 359 -8.52 4.66 10.45
N VAL A 360 -7.36 5.27 10.21
CA VAL A 360 -6.58 5.07 8.99
C VAL A 360 -5.22 4.50 9.35
N HIS A 361 -4.80 3.48 8.61
CA HIS A 361 -3.58 2.73 8.94
C HIS A 361 -2.82 2.33 7.68
N ASP A 362 -1.50 2.53 7.67
CA ASP A 362 -0.60 2.06 6.60
C ASP A 362 -1.02 2.59 5.22
N LEU A 363 -1.15 3.91 5.12
CA LEU A 363 -1.49 4.58 3.87
C LEU A 363 -0.27 5.27 3.28
N HIS A 364 -0.10 5.13 1.97
CA HIS A 364 0.94 5.80 1.21
C HIS A 364 0.31 6.78 0.22
N PHE A 365 0.82 8.01 0.14
CA PHE A 365 0.27 9.05 -0.72
C PHE A 365 1.28 9.52 -1.76
N ARG A 366 0.84 9.61 -3.02
CA ARG A 366 1.62 10.18 -4.14
C ARG A 366 0.78 11.10 -5.00
N TYR A 367 1.37 12.17 -5.50
CA TYR A 367 0.69 13.10 -6.43
C TYR A 367 -0.61 13.73 -5.90
N ASN A 368 -0.86 13.70 -4.58
CA ASN A 368 -1.97 14.41 -3.96
C ASN A 368 -1.46 15.76 -3.42
N LYS A 369 -2.13 16.85 -3.79
CA LYS A 369 -1.85 18.17 -3.18
C LYS A 369 -2.08 18.17 -1.67
N HIS A 370 -3.08 17.42 -1.21
CA HIS A 370 -3.30 17.14 0.21
C HIS A 370 -3.38 15.63 0.45
N ALA A 371 -2.48 15.06 1.24
CA ALA A 371 -2.55 13.63 1.54
C ALA A 371 -3.79 13.28 2.36
N LEU A 372 -3.99 13.98 3.49
CA LEU A 372 -5.07 13.69 4.43
C LEU A 372 -5.71 14.97 4.96
N ARG A 373 -7.04 15.01 5.02
CA ARG A 373 -7.80 16.10 5.68
C ARG A 373 -8.73 15.53 6.74
N VAL A 374 -8.69 16.12 7.94
CA VAL A 374 -9.60 15.81 9.04
C VAL A 374 -10.37 17.08 9.40
N TYR A 375 -11.69 17.04 9.28
CA TYR A 375 -12.53 18.23 9.47
C TYR A 375 -13.64 17.98 10.48
N ASN A 376 -13.67 18.76 11.56
CA ASN A 376 -14.64 18.67 12.65
C ASN A 376 -14.92 17.22 13.08
N SER A 377 -13.85 16.43 13.24
CA SER A 377 -13.93 15.00 13.54
C SER A 377 -13.04 14.68 14.73
N ASP A 378 -13.62 14.11 15.77
CA ASP A 378 -12.92 13.79 17.01
C ASP A 378 -12.50 12.31 17.06
N ASP A 379 -11.52 11.98 17.91
CA ASP A 379 -11.09 10.60 18.20
C ASP A 379 -10.59 9.83 16.96
N VAL A 380 -10.04 10.54 15.97
CA VAL A 380 -9.48 9.93 14.76
C VAL A 380 -8.07 9.41 15.03
N GLU A 381 -7.80 8.17 14.62
CA GLU A 381 -6.48 7.52 14.70
C GLU A 381 -5.84 7.43 13.31
N ILE A 382 -4.61 7.92 13.19
CA ILE A 382 -3.82 7.97 11.95
C ILE A 382 -2.46 7.33 12.24
N HIS A 383 -2.23 6.14 11.70
CA HIS A 383 -1.04 5.35 11.98
C HIS A 383 -0.32 4.93 10.70
N TYR A 384 1.02 4.97 10.69
CA TYR A 384 1.84 4.52 9.55
C TYR A 384 1.45 5.17 8.22
N VAL A 385 1.20 6.49 8.25
CA VAL A 385 0.93 7.26 7.03
C VAL A 385 2.24 7.83 6.51
N SER A 386 2.50 7.65 5.22
CA SER A 386 3.71 8.16 4.57
C SER A 386 3.39 8.92 3.29
N MET A 387 4.26 9.85 2.93
CA MET A 387 4.26 10.58 1.67
C MET A 387 5.57 10.32 0.95
N HIS A 388 5.53 10.13 -0.37
CA HIS A 388 6.75 9.95 -1.14
C HIS A 388 7.53 11.29 -1.26
N CYS A 389 8.83 11.23 -1.58
CA CYS A 389 9.67 12.38 -1.96
C CYS A 389 10.08 12.26 -3.45
N ASP A 390 9.12 12.07 -4.34
CA ASP A 390 9.33 11.84 -5.80
C ASP A 390 9.30 13.13 -6.67
N GLY A 391 9.24 14.32 -6.06
CA GLY A 391 9.12 15.58 -6.79
C GLY A 391 7.72 15.89 -7.35
N SER A 392 6.67 15.15 -6.97
CA SER A 392 5.29 15.54 -7.25
C SER A 392 4.86 16.81 -6.50
N ASP A 393 4.00 17.64 -7.11
CA ASP A 393 3.35 18.81 -6.50
C ASP A 393 2.59 18.38 -5.21
N ARG A 394 3.15 18.66 -4.03
CA ARG A 394 2.61 18.25 -2.73
C ARG A 394 2.55 19.47 -1.84
N GLU A 395 1.40 20.13 -1.77
CA GLU A 395 1.32 21.35 -0.96
C GLU A 395 1.28 21.04 0.54
N MET A 396 0.50 20.06 0.99
CA MET A 396 0.39 19.73 2.42
C MET A 396 0.21 18.22 2.68
N GLY A 397 0.76 17.73 3.79
CA GLY A 397 0.55 16.35 4.24
C GLY A 397 -0.79 16.14 4.94
N LEU A 398 -0.82 16.30 6.27
CA LEU A 398 -2.04 16.24 7.06
C LEU A 398 -2.57 17.64 7.36
N VAL A 399 -3.84 17.89 7.07
CA VAL A 399 -4.55 19.10 7.51
C VAL A 399 -5.72 18.72 8.43
N ALA A 400 -5.58 19.00 9.72
CA ALA A 400 -6.62 18.83 10.71
C ALA A 400 -7.24 20.19 11.07
N SER A 401 -8.58 20.31 11.01
CA SER A 401 -9.28 21.54 11.35
C SER A 401 -10.48 21.28 12.26
N GLY A 402 -10.59 22.05 13.35
CA GLY A 402 -11.73 21.98 14.30
C GLY A 402 -11.87 20.64 15.03
N SER A 403 -10.83 19.82 15.03
CA SER A 403 -10.84 18.42 15.46
C SER A 403 -10.09 18.22 16.77
N LYS A 404 -10.51 17.26 17.61
CA LYS A 404 -9.88 17.00 18.92
C LYS A 404 -9.55 15.53 19.13
N ARG A 405 -8.60 15.27 20.04
CA ARG A 405 -8.22 13.90 20.45
C ARG A 405 -7.75 13.06 19.26
N LEU A 406 -7.04 13.68 18.33
CA LEU A 406 -6.39 12.93 17.25
C LEU A 406 -5.20 12.17 17.82
N LEU A 407 -4.98 10.95 17.34
CA LEU A 407 -3.75 10.22 17.55
C LEU A 407 -3.06 10.03 16.21
N VAL A 408 -1.95 10.74 15.98
CA VAL A 408 -1.12 10.62 14.79
C VAL A 408 0.21 9.98 15.18
N ALA A 409 0.52 8.82 14.63
CA ALA A 409 1.69 8.05 15.06
C ALA A 409 2.42 7.32 13.93
N TYR A 410 3.74 7.19 14.06
CA TYR A 410 4.60 6.40 13.17
C TYR A 410 4.52 6.84 11.70
N GLY A 411 4.38 8.14 11.45
CA GLY A 411 4.17 8.69 10.11
C GLY A 411 5.41 9.38 9.54
N ASP A 412 5.42 9.54 8.23
CA ASP A 412 6.41 10.30 7.47
C ASP A 412 5.68 11.37 6.63
N TYR A 413 5.87 12.64 6.99
CA TYR A 413 5.23 13.80 6.34
C TYR A 413 6.28 14.71 5.72
N SER A 414 7.25 14.10 5.05
CA SER A 414 8.35 14.76 4.36
C SER A 414 7.94 15.34 3.01
N CYS A 415 8.77 16.25 2.51
CA CYS A 415 8.73 16.81 1.16
C CYS A 415 7.40 17.48 0.79
N ALA A 416 6.81 18.20 1.74
CA ALA A 416 5.66 19.07 1.50
C ALA A 416 6.12 20.49 1.16
N ASP A 417 5.62 21.04 0.05
CA ASP A 417 5.95 22.37 -0.46
C ASP A 417 5.56 23.49 0.52
N GLU A 418 4.53 23.28 1.35
CA GLU A 418 4.12 24.23 2.39
C GLU A 418 4.24 23.68 3.81
N VAL A 419 3.48 22.64 4.16
CA VAL A 419 3.39 22.15 5.54
C VAL A 419 3.23 20.63 5.59
N GLY A 420 4.10 19.95 6.34
CA GLY A 420 3.95 18.51 6.59
C GLY A 420 2.66 18.19 7.35
N ILE A 421 2.47 18.81 8.54
CA ILE A 421 1.21 18.73 9.31
C ILE A 421 0.71 20.12 9.70
N SER A 422 -0.52 20.45 9.32
CA SER A 422 -1.22 21.66 9.75
C SER A 422 -2.40 21.33 10.68
N ILE A 423 -2.40 21.92 11.87
CA ILE A 423 -3.47 21.77 12.86
C ILE A 423 -4.10 23.15 13.06
N LYS A 424 -5.39 23.29 12.72
CA LYS A 424 -6.13 24.55 12.76
C LYS A 424 -7.28 24.44 13.74
N TYR A 425 -7.29 25.23 14.80
CA TYR A 425 -8.28 25.12 15.86
C TYR A 425 -8.29 23.71 16.51
N GLY A 426 -9.21 23.47 17.45
CA GLY A 426 -9.29 22.16 18.12
C GLY A 426 -8.21 21.98 19.19
N GLY A 427 -7.73 20.75 19.35
CA GLY A 427 -6.65 20.45 20.31
C GLY A 427 -6.75 19.11 21.04
N SER A 428 -5.96 18.95 22.11
CA SER A 428 -5.89 17.70 22.89
C SER A 428 -5.47 16.49 22.06
N SER A 429 -4.68 16.71 21.01
CA SER A 429 -4.21 15.68 20.09
C SER A 429 -2.77 15.27 20.40
N ILE A 430 -2.42 14.03 20.06
CA ILE A 430 -1.10 13.43 20.27
C ILE A 430 -0.48 13.14 18.90
N PHE A 431 0.75 13.59 18.73
CA PHE A 431 1.59 13.40 17.55
C PHE A 431 2.88 12.74 18.02
N ARG A 432 3.14 11.50 17.60
CA ARG A 432 4.30 10.75 18.11
C ARG A 432 5.05 9.97 17.05
N ASN A 433 6.37 9.84 17.19
CA ASN A 433 7.18 9.05 16.26
C ASN A 433 6.94 9.50 14.80
N ILE A 434 7.02 10.80 14.56
CA ILE A 434 6.78 11.37 13.23
C ILE A 434 8.11 11.85 12.65
N TYR A 435 8.35 11.52 11.39
CA TYR A 435 9.51 11.97 10.63
C TYR A 435 9.12 13.10 9.67
N PHE A 436 9.97 14.13 9.59
CA PHE A 436 9.84 15.26 8.69
C PHE A 436 11.18 15.55 8.02
N TYR A 437 11.19 15.60 6.70
CA TYR A 437 12.35 15.98 5.92
C TYR A 437 12.00 16.91 4.76
N GLY A 438 12.74 18.01 4.60
CA GLY A 438 12.67 18.85 3.40
C GLY A 438 11.30 19.49 3.12
N SER A 439 10.47 19.67 4.14
CA SER A 439 9.24 20.46 4.01
C SER A 439 9.54 21.94 4.30
N LYS A 440 8.70 22.86 3.83
CA LYS A 440 8.89 24.28 4.22
C LYS A 440 8.66 24.48 5.72
N ILE A 441 7.53 23.99 6.23
CA ILE A 441 7.25 23.89 7.66
C ILE A 441 6.97 22.42 8.00
N GLY A 442 7.64 21.86 9.01
CA GLY A 442 7.35 20.50 9.45
C GLY A 442 5.93 20.41 10.04
N ILE A 443 5.69 21.11 11.15
CA ILE A 443 4.38 21.22 11.79
C ILE A 443 3.98 22.69 11.98
N LYS A 444 2.75 23.03 11.57
CA LYS A 444 2.11 24.30 11.91
C LYS A 444 0.93 24.08 12.84
N VAL A 445 1.01 24.64 14.06
CA VAL A 445 -0.06 24.64 15.06
C VAL A 445 -0.70 26.02 15.08
N ASP A 446 -1.93 26.14 14.58
CA ASP A 446 -2.65 27.39 14.38
C ASP A 446 -3.88 27.45 15.29
N GLN A 447 -3.83 28.30 16.31
CA GLN A 447 -4.92 28.51 17.28
C GLN A 447 -5.46 27.21 17.90
N SER A 448 -4.60 26.20 18.02
CA SER A 448 -4.89 24.90 18.63
C SER A 448 -4.17 24.78 19.96
N THR A 449 -4.76 24.04 20.90
CA THR A 449 -4.29 24.03 22.30
C THR A 449 -4.18 22.64 22.89
N ASN A 450 -3.35 22.48 23.91
CA ASN A 450 -3.20 21.21 24.66
C ASN A 450 -2.76 20.03 23.77
N ASN A 451 -2.02 20.28 22.69
CA ASN A 451 -1.47 19.21 21.88
C ASN A 451 -0.14 18.70 22.46
N TYR A 452 0.16 17.44 22.21
CA TYR A 452 1.38 16.77 22.66
C TYR A 452 2.14 16.24 21.45
N PHE A 453 3.38 16.68 21.28
CA PHE A 453 4.30 16.25 20.23
C PHE A 453 5.45 15.50 20.89
N ASN A 454 5.70 14.25 20.51
CA ASN A 454 6.76 13.47 21.15
C ASN A 454 7.52 12.49 20.25
N ASP A 455 8.76 12.18 20.62
CA ASP A 455 9.57 11.14 19.98
C ASP A 455 9.68 11.34 18.45
N SER A 456 9.69 12.59 17.98
CA SER A 456 9.65 12.93 16.55
C SER A 456 11.00 13.46 16.08
N ASN A 457 11.24 13.41 14.77
CA ASN A 457 12.50 13.82 14.18
C ASN A 457 12.25 14.77 13.01
N PHE A 458 12.88 15.93 13.08
CA PHE A 458 12.83 17.00 12.08
C PHE A 458 14.21 17.16 11.46
N GLN A 459 14.30 17.03 10.14
CA GLN A 459 15.55 17.06 9.42
C GLN A 459 15.49 17.97 8.19
N GLY A 460 16.18 19.11 8.24
CA GLY A 460 16.41 19.94 7.06
C GLY A 460 15.14 20.55 6.46
N ASN A 461 14.16 20.97 7.27
CA ASN A 461 13.04 21.76 6.76
C ASN A 461 13.49 23.19 6.41
N ASP A 462 12.92 23.78 5.36
CA ASP A 462 13.46 25.02 4.75
C ASP A 462 13.33 26.25 5.66
N ASP A 463 12.23 26.32 6.42
CA ASP A 463 11.90 27.49 7.24
C ASP A 463 11.79 27.17 8.71
N VAL A 464 10.85 26.28 9.11
CA VAL A 464 10.58 26.00 10.52
C VAL A 464 10.25 24.53 10.76
N GLY A 465 10.89 23.90 11.75
CA GLY A 465 10.49 22.57 12.22
C GLY A 465 9.07 22.58 12.80
N ILE A 466 8.86 23.28 13.92
CA ILE A 466 7.53 23.50 14.52
C ILE A 466 7.19 25.00 14.65
N LEU A 467 6.08 25.41 14.05
CA LEU A 467 5.53 26.76 14.15
C LEU A 467 4.27 26.79 15.03
N PHE A 468 4.38 27.44 16.20
CA PHE A 468 3.23 27.79 17.04
C PHE A 468 2.69 29.17 16.67
N PHE A 469 1.51 29.20 16.07
CA PHE A 469 0.82 30.40 15.58
C PHE A 469 -0.42 30.68 16.43
N GLY A 470 -0.28 31.50 17.48
CA GLY A 470 -1.33 31.77 18.45
C GLY A 470 -1.86 30.50 19.14
N ALA A 471 -0.97 29.51 19.28
CA ALA A 471 -1.25 28.20 19.80
C ALA A 471 -0.69 28.07 21.21
N ASP A 472 -1.57 27.76 22.17
CA ASP A 472 -1.25 27.85 23.59
C ASP A 472 -1.29 26.49 24.29
N ASN A 473 -0.52 26.36 25.37
CA ASN A 473 -0.52 25.18 26.25
C ASN A 473 -0.17 23.87 25.52
N ASN A 474 0.67 23.91 24.48
CA ASN A 474 1.14 22.70 23.81
C ASN A 474 2.45 22.20 24.44
N THR A 475 2.75 20.92 24.27
CA THR A 475 3.99 20.32 24.78
C THR A 475 4.76 19.64 23.65
N VAL A 476 6.07 19.89 23.58
CA VAL A 476 7.03 19.15 22.74
C VAL A 476 7.97 18.41 23.66
N TYR A 477 8.16 17.11 23.43
CA TYR A 477 8.90 16.21 24.30
C TYR A 477 9.81 15.27 23.51
N ASN A 478 11.06 15.06 23.93
CA ASN A 478 11.97 14.05 23.34
C ASN A 478 11.98 14.11 21.80
N THR A 479 12.24 15.28 21.24
CA THR A 479 12.14 15.53 19.79
C THR A 479 13.46 16.10 19.30
N ASP A 480 13.93 15.55 18.18
CA ASP A 480 15.20 15.91 17.56
C ASP A 480 14.96 16.90 16.43
N PHE A 481 15.79 17.93 16.38
CA PHE A 481 15.84 18.91 15.31
C PHE A 481 17.26 18.97 14.74
N ASN A 482 17.40 18.66 13.45
CA ASN A 482 18.69 18.61 12.77
C ASN A 482 18.67 19.41 11.47
N ASN A 483 19.67 20.27 11.26
CA ASN A 483 19.80 21.12 10.07
C ASN A 483 18.58 22.01 9.80
N GLU A 484 17.87 22.40 10.85
CA GLU A 484 16.71 23.28 10.75
C GLU A 484 17.16 24.73 10.63
N LYS A 485 16.50 25.54 9.81
CA LYS A 485 16.72 26.99 9.83
C LYS A 485 16.24 27.59 11.15
N TYR A 486 14.98 27.32 11.50
CA TYR A 486 14.42 27.55 12.82
C TYR A 486 13.84 26.25 13.34
N ALA A 487 14.37 25.68 14.43
CA ALA A 487 13.81 24.43 14.93
C ALA A 487 12.39 24.63 15.48
N ILE A 488 12.19 25.64 16.34
CA ILE A 488 10.87 26.00 16.87
C ILE A 488 10.65 27.51 16.77
N SER A 489 9.46 27.92 16.32
CA SER A 489 9.08 29.33 16.24
C SER A 489 7.74 29.63 16.91
N PHE A 490 7.70 30.73 17.67
CA PHE A 490 6.48 31.24 18.33
C PHE A 490 6.03 32.57 17.73
N THR A 491 4.78 32.66 17.32
CA THR A 491 4.17 33.90 16.81
C THR A 491 2.70 34.01 17.20
N ARG A 492 2.12 35.18 16.95
CA ARG A 492 0.73 35.57 17.21
C ARG A 492 0.27 35.33 18.64
N GLU A 493 1.10 35.71 19.61
CA GLU A 493 0.79 35.55 21.05
C GLU A 493 0.61 34.07 21.44
N ALA A 494 1.41 33.16 20.86
CA ALA A 494 1.50 31.78 21.34
C ALA A 494 2.13 31.73 22.74
N GLU A 495 1.37 31.28 23.73
CA GLU A 495 1.77 31.32 25.14
C GLU A 495 1.67 29.96 25.87
N ASN A 496 2.46 29.83 26.94
CA ASN A 496 2.43 28.70 27.87
C ASN A 496 2.74 27.33 27.21
N ASN A 497 3.47 27.32 26.10
CA ASN A 497 3.96 26.08 25.52
C ASN A 497 5.18 25.56 26.31
N THR A 498 5.28 24.25 26.42
CA THR A 498 6.36 23.56 27.15
C THR A 498 7.24 22.78 26.17
N LEU A 499 8.54 23.04 26.22
CA LEU A 499 9.57 22.36 25.45
C LEU A 499 10.44 21.57 26.43
N LYS A 500 10.56 20.25 26.22
CA LYS A 500 11.23 19.36 27.18
C LYS A 500 12.06 18.27 26.48
N ASP A 501 13.27 18.01 26.98
CA ASP A 501 14.16 16.95 26.51
C ASP A 501 14.39 17.04 24.99
N LEU A 502 14.67 18.23 24.47
CA LEU A 502 14.87 18.44 23.03
C LEU A 502 16.35 18.34 22.67
N ASP A 503 16.63 17.78 21.50
CA ASP A 503 17.97 17.78 20.90
C ASP A 503 17.99 18.72 19.69
N PHE A 504 18.98 19.61 19.66
CA PHE A 504 19.20 20.56 18.58
C PHE A 504 20.60 20.34 18.01
N SER A 505 20.67 20.01 16.72
CA SER A 505 21.93 19.80 16.03
C SER A 505 22.00 20.58 14.73
N ASN A 506 23.09 21.32 14.53
CA ASN A 506 23.39 22.04 13.28
C ASN A 506 22.28 22.99 12.78
N THR A 507 21.54 23.66 13.66
CA THR A 507 20.56 24.64 13.20
C THR A 507 21.25 25.85 12.56
N ASP A 508 20.75 26.30 11.41
CA ASP A 508 21.43 27.32 10.60
C ASP A 508 21.27 28.73 11.16
N SER A 509 20.12 29.01 11.78
CA SER A 509 19.79 30.36 12.26
C SER A 509 19.39 30.43 13.72
N TYR A 510 18.39 29.71 14.23
CA TYR A 510 18.07 29.70 15.66
C TYR A 510 17.38 28.39 16.04
N ASP A 511 17.71 27.83 17.20
CA ASP A 511 16.95 26.71 17.76
C ASP A 511 15.55 27.18 18.16
N ILE A 512 15.47 28.36 18.79
CA ILE A 512 14.20 28.97 19.17
C ILE A 512 14.09 30.40 18.64
N HIS A 513 13.04 30.63 17.86
CA HIS A 513 12.76 31.89 17.17
C HIS A 513 11.42 32.51 17.60
N HIS A 514 11.33 33.85 17.64
CA HIS A 514 10.10 34.57 17.94
C HIS A 514 9.71 35.51 16.82
N GLY A 515 8.56 35.20 16.19
CA GLY A 515 7.93 36.09 15.23
C GLY A 515 8.11 35.72 13.76
N TYR A 516 8.13 34.42 13.43
CA TYR A 516 8.12 33.97 12.03
C TYR A 516 6.96 34.62 11.28
N ASP A 517 7.30 35.26 10.14
CA ASP A 517 6.37 36.00 9.27
C ASP A 517 5.42 36.96 10.01
N SER A 518 5.92 37.62 11.07
CA SER A 518 5.14 38.57 11.85
C SER A 518 5.94 39.80 12.26
N ASP A 519 5.27 40.96 12.32
CA ASP A 519 5.85 42.15 12.92
C ASP A 519 6.10 41.94 14.42
N ALA A 520 7.22 42.44 14.94
CA ALA A 520 7.76 42.24 16.30
C ALA A 520 6.81 42.56 17.48
N HIS A 521 5.58 43.03 17.23
CA HIS A 521 4.56 43.35 18.23
C HIS A 521 3.63 42.18 18.56
N ARG A 522 3.68 41.06 17.82
CA ARG A 522 2.79 39.90 18.03
C ARG A 522 3.57 38.58 18.11
N ASN A 523 4.69 38.57 18.83
CA ASN A 523 5.43 37.33 19.10
C ASN A 523 4.75 36.52 20.22
N GLY A 524 5.11 35.24 20.37
CA GLY A 524 4.66 34.40 21.49
C GLY A 524 5.53 34.59 22.75
N TRP A 525 4.94 34.46 23.95
CA TRP A 525 5.61 34.78 25.22
C TRP A 525 5.29 33.74 26.31
N ASN A 526 6.06 33.72 27.40
CA ASN A 526 5.83 32.83 28.55
C ASN A 526 5.90 31.32 28.23
N ASN A 527 6.65 30.95 27.20
CA ASN A 527 6.95 29.56 26.89
C ASN A 527 8.11 29.06 27.78
N VAL A 528 8.13 27.77 28.10
CA VAL A 528 9.05 27.18 29.08
C VAL A 528 9.93 26.15 28.40
N LEU A 529 11.24 26.21 28.66
CA LEU A 529 12.23 25.21 28.24
C LEU A 529 12.74 24.44 29.46
N ILE A 530 12.80 23.11 29.37
CA ILE A 530 13.16 22.19 30.45
C ILE A 530 14.15 21.14 29.92
N ASP A 531 15.24 20.90 30.65
CA ASP A 531 16.15 19.74 30.47
C ASP A 531 16.59 19.51 29.01
N THR A 532 17.04 20.58 28.37
CA THR A 532 17.55 20.58 26.98
C THR A 532 19.05 20.80 27.06
N SER A 533 19.89 20.10 26.29
CA SER A 533 21.34 20.27 26.37
C SER A 533 21.73 21.73 26.04
N PHE A 534 22.19 22.47 27.04
CA PHE A 534 22.39 23.93 26.96
C PHE A 534 23.73 24.36 26.37
N ASP A 535 24.64 23.43 26.07
CA ASP A 535 26.00 23.76 25.65
C ASP A 535 26.06 24.49 24.29
N ASP A 536 25.01 24.39 23.45
CA ASP A 536 24.94 24.99 22.11
C ASP A 536 23.59 25.66 21.76
N LEU A 537 22.74 25.99 22.75
CA LEU A 537 21.41 26.54 22.52
C LEU A 537 21.43 28.00 21.99
N TYR A 538 20.90 28.23 20.78
CA TYR A 538 20.83 29.55 20.15
C TYR A 538 19.39 30.10 20.06
N ILE A 539 19.10 31.06 20.94
CA ILE A 539 17.79 31.72 21.07
C ILE A 539 17.84 33.12 20.47
N ASP A 540 16.77 33.54 19.77
CA ASP A 540 16.70 34.89 19.24
C ASP A 540 16.70 35.99 20.33
N SER A 541 17.31 37.13 20.02
CA SER A 541 17.51 38.23 21.00
C SER A 541 16.22 38.88 21.52
N ASN A 542 15.08 38.61 20.88
CA ASN A 542 13.77 39.12 21.28
C ASN A 542 13.02 38.17 22.22
N SER A 543 13.55 36.98 22.48
CA SER A 543 12.92 35.95 23.30
C SER A 543 12.65 36.39 24.74
N LYS A 544 11.50 35.96 25.29
CA LYS A 544 11.15 36.03 26.72
C LYS A 544 10.80 34.66 27.27
N LEU A 545 11.57 33.65 26.88
CA LEU A 545 11.44 32.29 27.40
C LEU A 545 11.79 32.24 28.89
N ILE A 546 11.10 31.36 29.61
CA ILE A 546 11.46 31.00 30.98
C ILE A 546 12.26 29.71 30.90
N GLU A 547 13.56 29.82 31.12
CA GLU A 547 14.48 28.69 31.21
C GLU A 547 14.42 28.06 32.62
N LYS A 548 14.34 26.73 32.68
CA LYS A 548 14.41 25.97 33.93
C LYS A 548 15.38 24.80 33.77
N GLU A 549 16.58 24.94 34.34
CA GLU A 549 17.46 23.81 34.62
C GLU A 549 16.91 23.01 35.82
N GLU A 550 16.81 21.67 35.71
CA GLU A 550 16.65 20.86 36.91
C GLU A 550 17.94 20.96 37.74
N VAL A 551 17.80 21.41 38.99
CA VAL A 551 18.88 21.29 39.97
C VAL A 551 19.00 19.80 40.30
N GLU A 552 19.99 19.11 39.74
CA GLU A 552 20.37 17.80 40.25
C GLU A 552 20.71 17.93 41.74
N ILE A 553 19.82 17.43 42.59
CA ILE A 553 20.08 17.37 44.03
C ILE A 553 21.01 16.17 44.24
N SER A 554 22.30 16.49 44.31
CA SER A 554 23.43 15.57 44.58
C SER A 554 23.21 14.60 45.72
#